data_AF-A0A914QG41-F1
#
_entry.id   AF-A0A914QG41-F1
#
_cell.length_a   1.000
_cell.length_b   1.000
_cell.length_c   1.000
_cell.angle_alpha   90.00
_cell.angle_beta   90.00
_cell.angle_gamma   90.00
#
_symmetry.space_group_name_H-M   'P 1'
#
loop_
_entity.id
_entity.type
_entity.pdbx_description
1 polymer ?
#
loop_
_entity_poly.entity_id
_entity_poly.type
_entity_poly.pdbx_seq_one_letter_code
_entity_poly.pdbx_strand_id
1 'polypeptide(L)'
;MFVISYINALITFMFFGLLFLYMSHRKPDVNWGSSNQAHAYRNALQYAQKLENIDEHVKNYRPQILCLSGNPAARPPLVDFAHAITKGNSLLGCGHVIPG
;
A
#
# COMPACT_ATOMS: atom_id res chain seq x y z
N MET A 1 34.14 -1.29 5.12
CA MET A 1 34.74 -2.10 4.03
C MET A 1 35.50 -1.23 3.03
N PHE A 2 34.86 -0.25 2.38
CA PHE A 2 35.52 0.63 1.40
C PHE A 2 36.76 1.38 1.94
N VAL A 3 36.73 1.86 3.19
CA VAL A 3 37.86 2.57 3.83
C VAL A 3 39.03 1.64 4.17
N ILE A 4 38.76 0.35 4.40
CA ILE A 4 39.78 -0.64 4.81
C ILE A 4 40.41 -1.30 3.59
N SER A 5 39.59 -1.73 2.62
CA SER A 5 40.04 -2.28 1.34
C SER A 5 38.96 -2.08 0.29
N TYR A 6 39.18 -1.11 -0.59
CA TYR A 6 38.20 -0.74 -1.63
C TYR A 6 38.09 -1.81 -2.73
N ILE A 7 39.18 -2.51 -3.05
CA ILE A 7 39.21 -3.57 -4.07
C ILE A 7 38.31 -4.73 -3.62
N ASN A 8 38.49 -5.19 -2.38
CA ASN A 8 37.67 -6.28 -1.83
C ASN A 8 36.20 -5.86 -1.71
N ALA A 9 35.94 -4.60 -1.33
CA ALA A 9 34.58 -4.07 -1.30
C ALA A 9 33.92 -4.12 -2.69
N LEU A 10 34.62 -3.67 -3.74
CA LEU A 10 34.08 -3.65 -5.10
C LEU A 10 33.79 -5.05 -5.63
N ILE A 11 34.67 -6.02 -5.35
CA ILE A 11 34.46 -7.44 -5.71
C ILE A 11 33.21 -7.99 -5.01
N THR A 12 33.05 -7.75 -3.71
CA THR A 12 31.87 -8.24 -2.97
C THR A 12 30.56 -7.62 -3.47
N PHE A 13 30.54 -6.30 -3.72
CA PHE A 13 29.36 -5.62 -4.29
C PHE A 13 29.00 -6.16 -5.67
N MET A 14 30.00 -6.40 -6.53
CA MET A 14 29.80 -6.98 -7.85
C MET A 14 29.20 -8.40 -7.75
N PHE A 15 29.75 -9.25 -6.88
CA PHE A 15 29.24 -10.60 -6.66
C PHE A 15 27.78 -10.62 -6.18
N PHE A 16 27.44 -9.84 -5.15
CA PHE A 16 26.05 -9.73 -4.68
C PHE A 16 25.12 -9.09 -5.72
N GLY A 17 25.62 -8.12 -6.50
CA GLY A 17 24.88 -7.51 -7.60
C GLY A 17 24.53 -8.52 -8.70
N LEU A 18 25.49 -9.35 -9.12
CA LEU A 18 25.25 -10.42 -10.10
C LEU A 18 24.27 -11.46 -9.56
N LEU A 19 24.38 -11.86 -8.29
CA LEU A 19 23.45 -12.80 -7.67
C LEU A 19 22.02 -12.23 -7.61
N PHE A 20 21.89 -10.95 -7.25
CA PHE A 20 20.61 -10.24 -7.24
C PHE A 20 19.99 -10.19 -8.63
N LEU A 21 20.78 -9.80 -9.65
CA LEU A 21 20.32 -9.78 -11.04
C LEU A 21 19.92 -11.17 -11.54
N TYR A 22 20.68 -12.20 -11.17
CA TYR A 22 20.37 -13.59 -11.51
C TYR A 22 19.03 -14.03 -10.91
N MET A 23 18.80 -13.79 -9.61
CA MET A 23 17.52 -14.10 -8.96
C MET A 23 16.36 -13.30 -9.55
N SER A 24 16.58 -12.01 -9.83
CA SER A 24 15.58 -11.12 -10.43
C SER A 24 15.18 -11.55 -11.85
N HIS A 25 16.13 -12.08 -12.63
CA HIS A 25 15.85 -12.55 -13.98
C HIS A 25 15.16 -13.91 -14.00
N ARG A 26 15.53 -14.81 -13.10
CA ARG A 26 14.95 -16.16 -13.02
C ARG A 26 13.53 -16.20 -12.49
N LYS A 27 13.09 -15.20 -11.69
CA LYS A 27 11.77 -15.10 -11.04
C LYS A 27 11.16 -16.48 -10.71
N PRO A 28 11.83 -17.31 -9.90
CA PRO A 28 11.32 -18.65 -9.61
C PRO A 28 9.95 -18.52 -8.93
N ASP A 29 8.95 -19.26 -9.42
CA ASP A 29 7.57 -19.30 -8.87
C ASP A 29 7.56 -20.01 -7.50
N VAL A 30 8.16 -19.36 -6.51
CA VAL A 30 8.32 -19.89 -5.17
C VAL A 30 7.78 -18.83 -4.21
N ASN A 31 6.71 -19.18 -3.51
CA ASN A 31 6.01 -18.30 -2.58
C ASN A 31 6.78 -18.20 -1.25
N TRP A 32 7.98 -17.61 -1.26
CA TRP A 32 8.75 -17.30 -0.06
C TRP A 32 8.08 -16.26 0.87
N GLY A 33 6.91 -15.75 0.48
CA GLY A 33 6.29 -14.57 1.06
C GLY A 33 7.02 -13.31 0.61
N SER A 34 6.30 -12.26 0.25
CA SER A 34 6.95 -11.01 -0.10
C SER A 34 7.14 -10.16 1.16
N SER A 35 8.39 -9.84 1.47
CA SER A 35 8.71 -8.90 2.57
C SER A 35 7.99 -7.57 2.38
N ASN A 36 7.80 -7.13 1.13
CA ASN A 36 7.07 -5.91 0.81
C ASN A 36 5.60 -5.96 1.24
N GLN A 37 4.88 -7.06 1.03
CA GLN A 37 3.49 -7.22 1.54
C GLN A 37 3.46 -7.24 3.06
N ALA A 38 4.40 -7.94 3.70
CA ALA A 38 4.49 -7.99 5.16
C ALA A 38 4.75 -6.59 5.77
N HIS A 39 5.65 -5.81 5.16
CA HIS A 39 5.92 -4.43 5.55
C HIS A 39 4.72 -3.52 5.30
N ALA A 40 4.02 -3.67 4.16
CA ALA A 40 2.83 -2.89 3.86
C ALA A 40 1.72 -3.10 4.91
N TYR A 41 1.45 -4.34 5.29
CA TYR A 41 0.49 -4.67 6.34
C TYR A 41 0.88 -4.06 7.69
N ARG A 42 2.13 -4.26 8.11
CA ARG A 42 2.63 -3.71 9.38
C ARG A 42 2.53 -2.18 9.41
N ASN A 43 2.89 -1.52 8.32
CA ASN A 43 2.79 -0.07 8.19
C ASN A 43 1.33 0.39 8.28
N ALA A 44 0.41 -0.24 7.54
CA ALA A 44 -1.01 0.09 7.58
C ALA A 44 -1.59 -0.03 8.99
N LEU A 45 -1.30 -1.13 9.70
CA LEU A 45 -1.72 -1.35 11.08
C LEU A 45 -1.17 -0.29 12.03
N GLN A 46 0.14 -0.01 11.95
CA GLN A 46 0.79 0.97 12.81
C GLN A 46 0.25 2.38 12.56
N TYR A 47 -0.05 2.75 11.31
CA TYR A 47 -0.66 4.04 10.99
C TYR A 47 -2.11 4.14 11.46
N ALA A 48 -2.90 3.06 11.36
CA ALA A 48 -4.26 3.03 11.88
C ALA A 48 -4.31 3.23 13.40
N GLN A 49 -3.43 2.53 14.16
CA GLN A 49 -3.30 2.70 15.61
C GLN A 49 -2.84 4.10 16.02
N LYS A 50 -1.94 4.71 15.24
CA LYS A 50 -1.53 6.10 15.47
C LYS A 50 -2.69 7.07 15.25
N LEU A 51 -3.54 6.82 14.25
CA LEU A 51 -4.68 7.67 13.93
C LEU A 51 -5.72 7.71 15.06
N GLU A 52 -5.89 6.61 15.80
CA GLU A 52 -6.78 6.55 16.98
C GLU A 52 -6.37 7.54 18.08
N ASN A 53 -5.08 7.83 18.21
CA ASN A 53 -4.54 8.73 19.24
C ASN A 53 -4.43 10.18 18.76
N ILE A 54 -4.88 10.50 17.54
CA ILE A 54 -4.84 11.85 16.98
C ILE A 54 -6.25 12.44 17.07
N ASP A 55 -6.38 13.54 17.81
CA ASP A 55 -7.64 14.27 17.89
C ASP A 55 -8.03 14.84 16.51
N GLU A 56 -9.33 14.77 16.21
CA GLU A 56 -9.84 15.33 14.97
C GLU A 56 -9.67 16.85 14.96
N HIS A 57 -8.98 17.37 13.95
CA HIS A 57 -8.72 18.79 13.86
C HIS A 57 -9.96 19.55 13.37
N VAL A 58 -10.59 20.32 14.26
CA VAL A 58 -11.82 21.11 14.02
C VAL A 58 -11.78 21.96 12.74
N LYS A 59 -10.58 22.41 12.31
CA LYS A 59 -10.42 23.28 11.13
C LYS A 59 -10.08 22.54 9.83
N ASN A 60 -9.95 21.22 9.86
CA ASN A 60 -9.58 20.43 8.68
C ASN A 60 -10.49 19.21 8.56
N TYR A 61 -11.72 19.44 8.11
CA TYR A 61 -12.68 18.38 7.85
C TYR A 61 -12.22 17.49 6.68
N ARG A 62 -12.25 16.17 6.88
CA ARG A 62 -11.96 15.17 5.85
C ARG A 62 -13.16 14.25 5.69
N PRO A 63 -13.97 14.37 4.62
CA PRO A 63 -15.21 13.62 4.49
C PRO A 63 -14.95 12.12 4.32
N GLN A 64 -15.40 11.31 5.26
CA GLN A 64 -15.41 9.85 5.14
C GLN A 64 -16.79 9.41 4.64
N ILE A 65 -16.86 8.88 3.42
CA ILE A 65 -18.14 8.61 2.75
C ILE A 65 -18.39 7.10 2.67
N LEU A 66 -19.52 6.64 3.20
CA LEU A 66 -20.09 5.33 2.90
C LEU A 66 -21.16 5.49 1.81
N CYS A 67 -20.80 5.15 0.58
CA CYS A 67 -21.68 5.21 -0.58
C CYS A 67 -22.53 3.94 -0.68
N LEU A 68 -23.84 4.03 -0.48
CA LEU A 68 -24.77 2.90 -0.62
C LEU A 68 -25.11 2.64 -2.10
N SER A 69 -24.10 2.25 -2.87
CA SER A 69 -24.21 2.02 -4.31
C SER A 69 -24.96 0.74 -4.67
N GLY A 70 -25.11 -0.21 -3.75
CA GLY A 70 -25.37 -1.59 -4.13
C GLY A 70 -24.16 -2.15 -4.88
N ASN A 71 -24.38 -2.97 -5.91
CA ASN A 71 -23.29 -3.39 -6.79
C ASN A 71 -22.66 -2.13 -7.44
N PRO A 72 -21.38 -1.81 -7.20
CA PRO A 72 -20.74 -0.62 -7.74
C PRO A 72 -20.80 -0.54 -9.27
N ALA A 73 -20.77 -1.70 -9.95
CA ALA A 73 -20.88 -1.78 -11.40
C ALA A 73 -22.28 -1.42 -11.93
N ALA A 74 -23.32 -1.51 -11.10
CA ALA A 74 -24.69 -1.17 -11.48
C ALA A 74 -24.97 0.33 -11.41
N ARG A 75 -24.21 1.09 -10.60
CA ARG A 75 -24.37 2.54 -10.41
C ARG A 75 -23.03 3.29 -10.45
N PRO A 76 -22.25 3.21 -11.55
CA PRO A 76 -20.97 3.90 -11.65
C PRO A 76 -21.04 5.42 -11.43
N PRO A 77 -22.06 6.16 -11.94
CA PRO A 77 -22.10 7.62 -11.74
C PRO A 77 -22.17 8.05 -10.27
N LEU A 78 -22.78 7.23 -9.41
CA LEU A 78 -22.87 7.52 -7.98
C LEU A 78 -21.51 7.32 -7.29
N VAL A 79 -20.75 6.30 -7.70
CA VAL A 79 -19.40 6.05 -7.22
C VAL A 79 -18.46 7.16 -7.69
N ASP A 80 -18.55 7.56 -8.96
CA ASP A 80 -17.76 8.66 -9.52
C ASP A 80 -18.05 9.99 -8.82
N PHE A 81 -19.32 10.27 -8.51
CA PHE A 81 -19.72 11.44 -7.73
C PHE A 81 -19.11 11.41 -6.32
N ALA A 82 -19.21 10.30 -5.61
CA ALA A 82 -18.62 10.15 -4.28
C ALA A 82 -17.08 10.24 -4.31
N HIS A 83 -16.47 9.72 -5.38
CA HIS A 83 -15.03 9.87 -5.63
C HIS A 83 -14.64 11.32 -5.89
N ALA A 84 -15.45 12.07 -6.65
CA ALA A 84 -15.21 13.49 -6.91
C ALA A 84 -15.26 14.36 -5.65
N ILE A 85 -16.06 13.98 -4.65
CA ILE A 85 -16.09 14.64 -3.34
C ILE A 85 -14.83 14.34 -2.53
N THR A 86 -14.41 13.07 -2.46
CA THR A 86 -13.26 12.63 -1.64
C THR A 86 -11.91 12.92 -2.28
N LYS A 87 -11.86 13.04 -3.61
CA LYS A 87 -10.66 13.31 -4.44
C LYS A 87 -9.48 12.36 -4.18
N GLY A 88 -9.74 11.15 -3.69
CA GLY A 88 -8.69 10.20 -3.30
C GLY A 88 -7.92 10.56 -2.01
N ASN A 89 -8.32 11.63 -1.32
CA ASN A 89 -7.64 12.11 -0.11
C ASN A 89 -8.36 11.68 1.19
N SER A 90 -9.55 11.10 1.06
CA SER A 90 -10.38 10.65 2.18
C SER A 90 -10.90 9.23 1.95
N LEU A 91 -11.47 8.62 2.98
CA LEU A 91 -12.04 7.28 2.91
C LEU A 91 -13.35 7.28 2.10
N LEU A 92 -13.44 6.41 1.10
CA LEU A 92 -14.66 6.11 0.37
C LEU A 92 -14.93 4.60 0.42
N GLY A 93 -16.02 4.19 1.07
CA GLY A 93 -16.50 2.81 1.09
C GLY A 93 -17.75 2.65 0.21
N CYS A 94 -17.86 1.55 -0.53
CA CYS A 94 -19.07 1.20 -1.28
C CYS A 94 -19.84 0.09 -0.54
N GLY A 95 -21.06 0.39 -0.10
CA GLY A 95 -21.95 -0.54 0.59
C GLY A 95 -22.87 -1.27 -0.39
N HIS A 96 -22.86 -2.60 -0.33
CA HIS A 96 -23.77 -3.47 -1.07
C HIS A 96 -24.47 -4.45 -0.12
N VAL A 97 -25.79 -4.37 -0.05
CA VAL A 97 -26.62 -5.33 0.69
C VAL A 97 -27.16 -6.35 -0.30
N ILE A 98 -26.90 -7.64 -0.02
CA ILE A 98 -27.45 -8.76 -0.79
C ILE A 98 -28.64 -9.31 0.01
N PRO A 99 -29.89 -9.17 -0.48
CA PRO A 99 -31.03 -9.81 0.16
C PRO A 99 -30.90 -11.33 0.02
N GLY A 100 -31.09 -12.04 1.13
CA GLY A 100 -31.10 -13.50 1.20
C GLY A 100 -32.42 -14.13 0.79
#